data_AF-A0A956FIE1-F1
#
_entry.id   AF-A0A956FIE1-F1
#
_cell.length_a   1.000
_cell.length_b   1.000
_cell.length_c   1.000
_cell.angle_alpha   90.00
_cell.angle_beta   90.00
_cell.angle_gamma   90.00
#
_symmetry.space_group_name_H-M   'P 1'
#
loop_
_entity.id
_entity.type
_entity.pdbx_description
1 polymer ?
#
loop_
_entity_poly.entity_id
_entity_poly.type
_entity_poly.pdbx_seq_one_letter_code
_entity_poly.pdbx_strand_id
1 'polypeptide(L)'
;MSRARGWLVVALLATVGCRDDEGGEGDGGGSARAGLSEAELLTRASLDLRGVRPSVDELEAVRREPARVDAMIEGFVDDPAFGERMKDVFAGAWRTRIDLYRLPELGYAGEYDDPRHAAIGEEPLQLVAYIALNDLPFTHLLRSTETFVDPVQLDTWPLEPVEGPAGERLPEGTVRARYVDGRPLAGVLSMNAVFWRHSSTVENANRGRANALSQALLCQSYLDRPIDFPTDLDLTDSESIRNAIATNPACQGCHSTLDPLASYLWGYMYPDSDLPEPTYAVDQERAWQINTGARPGYFGQPGERLVDLAEHVAGDERFVSCTVRRVYEGMLGRKAALEDEGALAEHREAFLDGGLTLRALVRSILHDPSYRGEPWTPRFGGSPQPVHEKVAPVGVLSRSLATLSGYELRLAGRPGTELDLALRRLAGGSDRGDTTNVSTGAVLVQRRLAEAGASHAVLAAQEGRAAGGTLDGFLGGVDLGQAPTAEQLAQLVRIVRSRRLAADDPEIVALVGVWDDVAAISDPPQAWIAVLTAVLADPDHLLY
;
A
#
# COMPACT_ATOMS: atom_id res chain seq x y z
N MET A 1 -16.02 -2.33 53.06
CA MET A 1 -15.33 -3.35 52.24
C MET A 1 -16.24 -3.69 51.07
N SER A 2 -15.93 -3.06 49.94
CA SER A 2 -16.73 -2.93 48.72
C SER A 2 -16.69 -4.22 47.88
N ARG A 3 -17.85 -4.66 47.39
CA ARG A 3 -17.96 -5.69 46.34
C ARG A 3 -18.11 -4.95 45.00
N ALA A 4 -17.05 -4.93 44.21
CA ALA A 4 -17.06 -4.50 42.82
C ALA A 4 -17.83 -5.53 41.98
N ARG A 5 -18.95 -5.10 41.39
CA ARG A 5 -19.61 -5.78 40.27
C ARG A 5 -19.16 -5.07 39.00
N GLY A 6 -18.26 -5.69 38.25
CA GLY A 6 -18.00 -5.30 36.87
C GLY A 6 -19.21 -5.68 36.02
N TRP A 7 -19.82 -4.69 35.38
CA TRP A 7 -20.85 -4.90 34.37
C TRP A 7 -20.17 -4.79 33.00
N LEU A 8 -20.02 -5.94 32.35
CA LEU A 8 -19.77 -6.05 30.92
C LEU A 8 -21.13 -5.88 30.23
N VAL A 9 -21.43 -4.69 29.72
CA VAL A 9 -22.59 -4.49 28.84
C VAL A 9 -22.12 -4.84 27.43
N VAL A 10 -22.40 -6.07 27.00
CA VAL A 10 -22.36 -6.46 25.60
C VAL A 10 -23.66 -5.99 24.97
N ALA A 11 -23.62 -4.86 24.28
CA ALA A 11 -24.72 -4.44 23.42
C ALA A 11 -24.54 -5.08 22.04
N LEU A 12 -25.31 -6.14 21.78
CA LEU A 12 -25.69 -6.54 20.43
C LEU A 12 -26.61 -5.45 19.87
N LEU A 13 -26.08 -4.55 19.04
CA LEU A 13 -26.89 -3.66 18.19
C LEU A 13 -26.27 -3.62 16.80
N ALA A 14 -26.70 -4.58 15.97
CA ALA A 14 -26.58 -4.54 14.53
C ALA A 14 -27.70 -5.41 13.93
N THR A 15 -28.94 -4.93 14.07
CA THR A 15 -30.03 -5.33 13.18
C THR A 15 -30.67 -4.06 12.64
N VAL A 16 -29.92 -3.36 11.79
CA VAL A 16 -30.54 -2.48 10.78
C VAL A 16 -30.86 -3.38 9.59
N GLY A 17 -32.12 -3.34 9.17
CA GLY A 17 -32.80 -4.41 8.47
C GLY A 17 -32.17 -4.84 7.15
N CYS A 18 -32.04 -6.16 6.99
CA CYS A 18 -32.23 -6.76 5.68
C CYS A 18 -33.62 -6.32 5.19
N ARG A 19 -33.66 -5.66 4.04
CA ARG A 19 -34.91 -5.46 3.29
C ARG A 19 -35.43 -6.85 2.93
N ASP A 20 -36.55 -7.24 3.54
CA ASP A 20 -37.37 -8.33 3.04
C ASP A 20 -38.12 -7.80 1.81
N ASP A 21 -37.53 -7.99 0.62
CA ASP A 21 -38.28 -7.88 -0.63
C ASP A 21 -39.14 -9.14 -0.76
N GLU A 22 -40.39 -9.04 -0.29
CA GLU A 22 -41.43 -10.00 -0.64
C GLU A 22 -41.62 -10.04 -2.16
N GLY A 23 -41.70 -11.25 -2.70
CA GLY A 23 -41.65 -11.52 -4.13
C GLY A 23 -42.72 -10.79 -4.94
N GLY A 24 -42.25 -9.95 -5.87
CA GLY A 24 -42.96 -9.59 -7.08
C GLY A 24 -42.05 -9.89 -8.26
N GLU A 25 -42.53 -10.70 -9.21
CA GLU A 25 -41.88 -10.88 -10.52
C GLU A 25 -41.70 -9.51 -11.19
N GLY A 26 -40.48 -8.99 -11.12
CA GLY A 26 -40.06 -7.71 -11.69
C GLY A 26 -38.94 -7.94 -12.69
N ASP A 27 -39.24 -7.61 -13.94
CA ASP A 27 -38.38 -7.64 -15.12
C ASP A 27 -36.93 -7.19 -14.83
N GLY A 28 -35.96 -8.00 -15.29
CA GLY A 28 -34.53 -7.86 -15.04
C GLY A 28 -33.87 -6.70 -15.80
N GLY A 29 -34.33 -5.47 -15.55
CA GLY A 29 -33.68 -4.24 -15.95
C GLY A 29 -32.77 -3.74 -14.83
N GLY A 30 -31.56 -4.28 -14.73
CA GLY A 30 -30.51 -3.69 -13.89
C GLY A 30 -30.22 -2.28 -14.39
N SER A 31 -30.76 -1.27 -13.71
CA SER A 31 -30.38 0.13 -13.91
C SER A 31 -28.88 0.22 -13.70
N ALA A 32 -28.11 0.38 -14.79
CA ALA A 32 -26.69 0.69 -14.71
C ALA A 32 -26.54 1.88 -13.74
N ARG A 33 -25.80 1.69 -12.64
CA ARG A 33 -25.47 2.79 -11.74
C ARG A 33 -24.76 3.84 -12.61
N ALA A 34 -25.19 5.10 -12.54
CA ALA A 34 -24.46 6.18 -13.19
C ALA A 34 -23.01 6.20 -12.69
N GLY A 35 -22.12 6.86 -13.42
CA GLY A 35 -20.76 7.15 -12.95
C GLY A 35 -20.77 7.83 -11.58
N LEU A 36 -19.60 7.90 -10.95
CA LEU A 36 -19.45 8.58 -9.67
C LEU A 36 -19.90 10.04 -9.80
N SER A 37 -20.64 10.53 -8.79
CA SER A 37 -20.82 11.98 -8.63
C SER A 37 -19.48 12.67 -8.39
N GLU A 38 -19.42 13.97 -8.62
CA GLU A 38 -18.20 14.75 -8.48
C GLU A 38 -17.69 14.76 -7.02
N ALA A 39 -18.59 14.64 -6.05
CA ALA A 39 -18.23 14.50 -4.63
C ALA A 39 -17.65 13.12 -4.30
N GLU A 40 -18.20 12.05 -4.90
CA GLU A 40 -17.66 10.69 -4.77
C GLU A 40 -16.28 10.60 -5.45
N LEU A 41 -16.14 11.15 -6.66
CA LEU A 41 -14.87 11.21 -7.38
C LEU A 41 -13.80 12.00 -6.60
N LEU A 42 -14.15 13.17 -6.05
CA LEU A 42 -13.24 13.95 -5.20
C LEU A 42 -12.81 13.15 -3.95
N THR A 43 -13.77 12.45 -3.31
CA THR A 43 -13.51 11.63 -2.13
C THR A 43 -12.55 10.49 -2.46
N ARG A 44 -12.81 9.77 -3.56
CA ARG A 44 -11.94 8.70 -4.05
C ARG A 44 -10.54 9.19 -4.35
N ALA A 45 -10.39 10.23 -5.17
CA ALA A 45 -9.08 10.77 -5.51
C ALA A 45 -8.31 11.27 -4.28
N SER A 46 -9.01 11.88 -3.32
CA SER A 46 -8.38 12.30 -2.06
C SER A 46 -7.89 11.12 -1.22
N LEU A 47 -8.68 10.06 -1.09
CA LEU A 47 -8.26 8.87 -0.36
C LEU A 47 -7.12 8.13 -1.06
N ASP A 48 -7.15 8.05 -2.39
CA ASP A 48 -6.10 7.39 -3.18
C ASP A 48 -4.77 8.15 -3.15
N LEU A 49 -4.81 9.49 -3.27
CA LEU A 49 -3.62 10.32 -3.47
C LEU A 49 -3.14 11.05 -2.21
N ARG A 50 -4.01 11.22 -1.21
CA ARG A 50 -3.68 11.86 0.08
C ARG A 50 -3.90 10.94 1.29
N GLY A 51 -4.66 9.85 1.14
CA GLY A 51 -4.96 8.93 2.24
C GLY A 51 -5.92 9.52 3.29
N VAL A 52 -6.56 10.64 2.97
CA VAL A 52 -7.49 11.37 3.85
C VAL A 52 -8.73 11.77 3.06
N ARG A 53 -9.84 12.00 3.75
CA ARG A 53 -11.06 12.53 3.13
C ARG A 53 -10.90 14.00 2.74
N PRO A 54 -11.61 14.49 1.71
CA PRO A 54 -11.65 15.91 1.39
C PRO A 54 -12.18 16.73 2.56
N SER A 55 -11.68 17.96 2.67
CA SER A 55 -12.23 18.93 3.60
C SER A 55 -13.66 19.34 3.20
N VAL A 56 -14.42 19.85 4.16
CA VAL A 56 -15.76 20.39 3.92
C VAL A 56 -15.74 21.52 2.89
N ASP A 57 -14.69 22.35 2.88
CA ASP A 57 -14.55 23.45 1.92
C ASP A 57 -14.31 22.96 0.50
N GLU A 58 -13.52 21.90 0.31
CA GLU A 58 -13.33 21.25 -0.99
C GLU A 58 -14.66 20.66 -1.51
N LEU A 59 -15.41 19.96 -0.65
CA LEU A 59 -16.72 19.40 -1.00
C LEU A 59 -17.72 20.51 -1.39
N GLU A 60 -17.76 21.60 -0.63
CA GLU A 60 -18.64 22.74 -0.93
C GLU A 60 -18.19 23.52 -2.18
N ALA A 61 -16.90 23.53 -2.50
CA ALA A 61 -16.38 24.13 -3.72
C ALA A 61 -16.82 23.33 -4.95
N VAL A 62 -16.65 22.01 -4.95
CA VAL A 62 -17.12 21.13 -6.05
C VAL A 62 -18.64 21.17 -6.15
N ARG A 63 -19.37 21.20 -5.05
CA ARG A 63 -20.84 21.32 -5.10
C ARG A 63 -21.31 22.62 -5.76
N ARG A 64 -20.64 23.74 -5.50
CA ARG A 64 -20.99 25.03 -6.11
C ARG A 64 -20.61 25.09 -7.58
N GLU A 65 -19.51 24.42 -7.95
CA GLU A 65 -18.98 24.41 -9.31
C GLU A 65 -18.41 23.01 -9.64
N PRO A 66 -19.27 22.07 -10.11
CA PRO A 66 -18.87 20.67 -10.33
C PRO A 66 -17.68 20.51 -11.28
N ALA A 67 -17.57 21.38 -12.28
CA ALA A 67 -16.46 21.40 -13.24
C ALA A 67 -15.07 21.61 -12.61
N ARG A 68 -14.99 22.03 -11.33
CA ARG A 68 -13.70 22.17 -10.62
C ARG A 68 -13.09 20.85 -10.20
N VAL A 69 -13.84 19.75 -10.19
CA VAL A 69 -13.36 18.46 -9.67
C VAL A 69 -12.08 18.01 -10.38
N ASP A 70 -12.01 18.12 -11.70
CA ASP A 70 -10.84 17.69 -12.47
C ASP A 70 -9.57 18.47 -12.09
N ALA A 71 -9.66 19.80 -12.06
CA ALA A 71 -8.53 20.64 -11.66
C ALA A 71 -8.09 20.39 -10.20
N MET A 72 -9.03 20.04 -9.30
CA MET A 72 -8.71 19.71 -7.92
C MET A 72 -7.98 18.38 -7.81
N ILE A 73 -8.51 17.31 -8.40
CA ILE A 73 -7.91 15.97 -8.31
C ILE A 73 -6.55 15.92 -9.03
N GLU A 74 -6.37 16.67 -10.11
CA GLU A 74 -5.08 16.80 -10.80
C GLU A 74 -4.00 17.45 -9.93
N GLY A 75 -4.39 18.32 -8.99
CA GLY A 75 -3.49 18.96 -8.05
C GLY A 75 -3.11 18.07 -6.86
N PHE A 76 -3.85 16.99 -6.58
CA PHE A 76 -3.55 16.11 -5.44
C PHE A 76 -2.24 15.34 -5.58
N VAL A 77 -1.70 15.18 -6.79
CA VAL A 77 -0.37 14.60 -6.97
C VAL A 77 0.75 15.50 -6.42
N ASP A 78 0.49 16.81 -6.23
CA ASP A 78 1.42 17.78 -5.64
C ASP A 78 1.44 17.76 -4.11
N ASP A 79 0.46 17.08 -3.50
CA ASP A 79 0.37 16.91 -2.05
C ASP A 79 1.58 16.13 -1.52
N PRO A 80 2.20 16.52 -0.39
CA PRO A 80 3.27 15.75 0.23
C PRO A 80 2.91 14.28 0.51
N ALA A 81 1.63 13.98 0.77
CA ALA A 81 1.16 12.61 1.01
C ALA A 81 1.23 11.72 -0.24
N PHE A 82 1.34 12.29 -1.45
CA PHE A 82 1.44 11.53 -2.69
C PHE A 82 2.60 10.53 -2.68
N GLY A 83 3.75 10.91 -2.11
CA GLY A 83 4.90 10.02 -1.95
C GLY A 83 4.56 8.78 -1.12
N GLU A 84 3.91 8.96 0.03
CA GLU A 84 3.46 7.85 0.89
C GLU A 84 2.41 6.97 0.20
N ARG A 85 1.52 7.56 -0.61
CA ARG A 85 0.55 6.76 -1.38
C ARG A 85 1.24 5.89 -2.44
N MET A 86 2.24 6.43 -3.13
CA MET A 86 3.01 5.64 -4.09
C MET A 86 3.84 4.54 -3.39
N LYS A 87 4.33 4.77 -2.17
CA LYS A 87 4.94 3.69 -1.37
C LYS A 87 3.98 2.53 -1.17
N ASP A 88 2.73 2.81 -0.79
CA ASP A 88 1.72 1.77 -0.53
C ASP A 88 1.37 0.98 -1.80
N VAL A 89 1.17 1.66 -2.93
CA VAL A 89 0.97 1.01 -4.24
C VAL A 89 2.15 0.09 -4.55
N PHE A 90 3.37 0.51 -4.17
CA PHE A 90 4.58 -0.21 -4.50
C PHE A 90 5.01 -1.30 -3.49
N ALA A 91 4.45 -1.29 -2.28
CA ALA A 91 4.85 -2.14 -1.16
C ALA A 91 4.72 -3.64 -1.47
N GLY A 92 3.61 -4.05 -2.07
CA GLY A 92 3.31 -5.46 -2.35
C GLY A 92 4.25 -6.13 -3.35
N ALA A 93 4.97 -5.36 -4.18
CA ALA A 93 5.94 -5.93 -5.13
C ALA A 93 7.29 -6.22 -4.46
N TRP A 94 7.76 -5.29 -3.62
CA TRP A 94 9.00 -5.45 -2.88
C TRP A 94 8.84 -6.41 -1.71
N ARG A 95 7.66 -6.39 -1.09
CA ARG A 95 7.26 -7.21 0.05
C ARG A 95 8.19 -7.01 1.26
N THR A 96 8.87 -5.88 1.34
CA THR A 96 9.86 -5.56 2.38
C THR A 96 9.22 -5.08 3.69
N ARG A 97 7.93 -4.71 3.69
CA ARG A 97 7.19 -4.40 4.92
C ARG A 97 6.77 -5.66 5.66
N ILE A 98 7.69 -6.19 6.45
CA ILE A 98 7.47 -7.33 7.36
C ILE A 98 7.62 -6.89 8.82
N ASP A 99 7.18 -7.73 9.74
CA ASP A 99 7.21 -7.42 11.17
C ASP A 99 8.62 -7.39 11.74
N LEU A 100 9.45 -8.37 11.36
CA LEU A 100 10.77 -8.59 11.94
C LEU A 100 11.77 -9.03 10.89
N TYR A 101 12.93 -8.37 10.89
CA TYR A 101 14.12 -8.79 10.16
C TYR A 101 15.07 -9.53 11.09
N ARG A 102 15.83 -10.49 10.57
CA ARG A 102 16.86 -11.16 11.35
C ARG A 102 18.09 -10.26 11.44
N LEU A 103 18.28 -9.62 12.58
CA LEU A 103 19.44 -8.77 12.88
C LEU A 103 20.58 -9.62 13.44
N PRO A 104 21.79 -9.61 12.83
CA PRO A 104 22.91 -10.45 13.26
C PRO A 104 23.30 -10.25 14.73
N GLU A 105 23.20 -9.01 15.26
CA GLU A 105 23.65 -8.69 16.62
C GLU A 105 22.68 -9.15 17.72
N LEU A 106 21.40 -9.34 17.39
CA LEU A 106 20.35 -9.67 18.37
C LEU A 106 20.13 -11.18 18.53
N GLY A 107 20.79 -12.02 17.74
CA GLY A 107 20.62 -13.48 17.76
C GLY A 107 19.16 -13.91 17.55
N TYR A 108 18.74 -15.03 18.15
CA TYR A 108 17.39 -15.58 18.00
C TYR A 108 16.31 -14.90 18.85
N ALA A 109 16.70 -14.00 19.75
CA ALA A 109 15.80 -13.38 20.74
C ALA A 109 15.46 -11.92 20.40
N GLY A 110 15.45 -11.58 19.10
CA GLY A 110 15.26 -10.22 18.60
C GLY A 110 14.15 -9.44 19.32
N GLU A 111 14.44 -8.17 19.60
CA GLU A 111 13.52 -7.25 20.24
C GLU A 111 12.47 -6.79 19.22
N TYR A 112 11.21 -7.23 19.40
CA TYR A 112 10.11 -6.92 18.47
C TYR A 112 9.85 -5.42 18.32
N ASP A 113 10.24 -4.63 19.32
CA ASP A 113 10.14 -3.18 19.39
C ASP A 113 11.34 -2.42 18.81
N ASP A 114 12.33 -3.12 18.23
CA ASP A 114 13.45 -2.46 17.59
C ASP A 114 13.00 -1.65 16.36
N PRO A 115 13.22 -0.32 16.34
CA PRO A 115 12.77 0.55 15.24
C PRO A 115 13.42 0.21 13.90
N ARG A 116 14.57 -0.49 13.89
CA ARG A 116 15.25 -0.91 12.66
C ARG A 116 14.41 -1.85 11.82
N HIS A 117 13.51 -2.63 12.41
CA HIS A 117 12.66 -3.55 11.65
C HIS A 117 11.74 -2.82 10.66
N ALA A 118 11.12 -1.71 11.10
CA ALA A 118 10.31 -0.88 10.23
C ALA A 118 11.19 -0.16 9.19
N ALA A 119 12.28 0.46 9.65
CA ALA A 119 13.19 1.24 8.82
C ALA A 119 13.77 0.42 7.65
N ILE A 120 14.28 -0.79 7.92
CA ILE A 120 14.84 -1.69 6.89
C ILE A 120 13.81 -1.95 5.78
N GLY A 121 12.55 -2.19 6.14
CA GLY A 121 11.51 -2.49 5.16
C GLY A 121 11.16 -1.34 4.22
N GLU A 122 11.41 -0.10 4.63
CA GLU A 122 11.02 1.10 3.89
C GLU A 122 12.03 1.52 2.82
N GLU A 123 13.31 1.12 2.90
CA GLU A 123 14.37 1.62 2.01
C GLU A 123 13.98 1.69 0.50
N PRO A 124 13.53 0.61 -0.16
CA PRO A 124 13.17 0.68 -1.59
C PRO A 124 11.92 1.54 -1.84
N LEU A 125 11.05 1.65 -0.84
CA LEU A 125 9.83 2.45 -0.91
C LEU A 125 10.16 3.94 -0.76
N GLN A 126 11.14 4.30 0.06
CA GLN A 126 11.57 5.70 0.18
C GLN A 126 12.15 6.23 -1.14
N LEU A 127 12.85 5.40 -1.93
CA LEU A 127 13.24 5.79 -3.29
C LEU A 127 12.03 5.97 -4.22
N VAL A 128 10.99 5.13 -4.11
CA VAL A 128 9.73 5.34 -4.85
C VAL A 128 9.07 6.67 -4.46
N ALA A 129 8.97 6.99 -3.17
CA ALA A 129 8.43 8.26 -2.70
C ALA A 129 9.25 9.44 -3.20
N TYR A 130 10.58 9.36 -3.13
CA TYR A 130 11.46 10.40 -3.64
C TYR A 130 11.24 10.66 -5.14
N ILE A 131 11.14 9.61 -5.95
CA ILE A 131 10.84 9.72 -7.39
C ILE A 131 9.48 10.40 -7.61
N ALA A 132 8.45 9.97 -6.88
CA ALA A 132 7.10 10.51 -6.99
C ALA A 132 7.02 12.00 -6.60
N LEU A 133 7.65 12.37 -5.48
CA LEU A 133 7.64 13.73 -4.95
C LEU A 133 8.35 14.72 -5.88
N ASN A 134 9.42 14.28 -6.55
CA ASN A 134 10.26 15.13 -7.39
C ASN A 134 9.99 14.98 -8.89
N ASP A 135 8.92 14.27 -9.27
CA ASP A 135 8.50 14.06 -10.66
C ASP A 135 9.62 13.51 -11.57
N LEU A 136 10.42 12.58 -11.04
CA LEU A 136 11.54 12.01 -11.76
C LEU A 136 11.06 10.85 -12.67
N PRO A 137 11.77 10.58 -13.78
CA PRO A 137 11.53 9.37 -14.56
C PRO A 137 11.68 8.12 -13.68
N PHE A 138 10.72 7.20 -13.74
CA PHE A 138 10.66 6.04 -12.85
C PHE A 138 11.85 5.07 -13.05
N THR A 139 12.59 5.19 -14.15
CA THR A 139 13.87 4.49 -14.35
C THR A 139 14.95 4.89 -13.33
N HIS A 140 14.80 6.03 -12.64
CA HIS A 140 15.62 6.38 -11.47
C HIS A 140 15.58 5.31 -10.37
N LEU A 141 14.53 4.49 -10.30
CA LEU A 141 14.44 3.37 -9.37
C LEU A 141 15.63 2.40 -9.51
N LEU A 142 16.15 2.26 -10.74
CA LEU A 142 17.26 1.38 -11.09
C LEU A 142 18.59 2.13 -11.25
N ARG A 143 18.52 3.42 -11.59
CA ARG A 143 19.68 4.25 -11.91
C ARG A 143 20.18 5.12 -10.76
N SER A 144 19.43 5.20 -9.66
CA SER A 144 19.84 5.99 -8.49
C SER A 144 21.18 5.49 -7.96
N THR A 145 22.07 6.43 -7.65
CA THR A 145 23.32 6.15 -6.94
C THR A 145 23.22 6.39 -5.44
N GLU A 146 22.02 6.78 -5.00
CA GLU A 146 21.70 7.20 -3.64
C GLU A 146 20.49 6.41 -3.13
N THR A 147 20.38 6.33 -1.81
CA THR A 147 19.25 5.77 -1.09
C THR A 147 18.70 6.80 -0.10
N PHE A 148 17.47 6.58 0.33
CA PHE A 148 16.76 7.44 1.27
C PHE A 148 16.31 6.57 2.43
N VAL A 149 16.86 6.81 3.60
CA VAL A 149 16.73 5.88 4.73
C VAL A 149 16.33 6.61 5.99
N ASP A 150 15.73 5.88 6.92
CA ASP A 150 15.65 6.35 8.30
C ASP A 150 17.07 6.53 8.85
N PRO A 151 17.36 7.60 9.62
CA PRO A 151 18.65 7.82 10.26
C PRO A 151 19.21 6.60 11.01
N VAL A 152 18.37 5.75 11.60
CA VAL A 152 18.80 4.53 12.31
C VAL A 152 19.55 3.54 11.40
N GLN A 153 19.32 3.61 10.08
CA GLN A 153 19.97 2.72 9.11
C GLN A 153 21.41 3.14 8.80
N LEU A 154 21.81 4.38 9.11
CA LEU A 154 23.21 4.83 8.97
C LEU A 154 24.16 4.04 9.88
N ASP A 155 23.67 3.61 11.05
CA ASP A 155 24.43 2.77 11.98
C ASP A 155 24.27 1.27 11.68
N THR A 156 23.30 0.91 10.81
CA THR A 156 23.01 -0.48 10.45
C THR A 156 23.77 -0.93 9.21
N TRP A 157 24.00 -0.02 8.25
CA TRP A 157 24.56 -0.31 6.94
C TRP A 157 25.78 0.56 6.65
N PRO A 158 26.65 0.17 5.69
CA PRO A 158 27.79 0.98 5.27
C PRO A 158 27.32 2.15 4.40
N LEU A 159 26.64 3.10 5.01
CA LEU A 159 26.06 4.30 4.40
C LEU A 159 26.75 5.56 4.90
N GLU A 160 26.96 6.51 4.00
CA GLU A 160 27.35 7.87 4.34
C GLU A 160 26.25 8.85 3.91
N PRO A 161 25.88 9.83 4.76
CA PRO A 161 25.02 10.93 4.36
C PRO A 161 25.63 11.73 3.20
N VAL A 162 24.80 12.17 2.26
CA VAL A 162 25.22 13.01 1.14
C VAL A 162 24.28 14.20 0.96
N GLU A 163 24.83 15.32 0.51
CA GLU A 163 24.03 16.50 0.17
C GLU A 163 23.36 16.30 -1.19
N GLY A 164 22.11 16.75 -1.30
CA GLY A 164 21.33 16.69 -2.54
C GLY A 164 21.22 18.04 -3.24
N PRO A 165 20.79 18.05 -4.51
CA PRO A 165 20.37 19.26 -5.21
C PRO A 165 19.37 20.10 -4.39
N ALA A 166 19.53 21.42 -4.42
CA ALA A 166 18.61 22.33 -3.77
C ALA A 166 17.21 22.26 -4.42
N GLY A 167 16.16 22.24 -3.60
CA GLY A 167 14.77 22.27 -4.05
C GLY A 167 14.09 20.90 -4.19
N GLU A 168 14.85 19.80 -4.10
CA GLU A 168 14.27 18.47 -4.04
C GLU A 168 13.62 18.20 -2.68
N ARG A 169 12.46 17.53 -2.70
CA ARG A 169 11.73 17.12 -1.49
C ARG A 169 12.12 15.70 -1.11
N LEU A 170 12.63 15.53 0.11
CA LEU A 170 12.88 14.21 0.67
C LEU A 170 11.58 13.61 1.24
N PRO A 171 11.43 12.27 1.24
CA PRO A 171 10.42 11.61 2.04
C PRO A 171 10.57 11.99 3.52
N GLU A 172 9.45 12.13 4.23
CA GLU A 172 9.44 12.56 5.63
C GLU A 172 10.26 11.60 6.52
N GLY A 173 11.02 12.17 7.45
CA GLY A 173 11.83 11.40 8.40
C GLY A 173 13.07 10.72 7.81
N THR A 174 13.38 10.93 6.52
CA THR A 174 14.53 10.28 5.86
C THR A 174 15.74 11.20 5.73
N VAL A 175 16.92 10.58 5.58
CA VAL A 175 18.16 11.20 5.16
C VAL A 175 18.59 10.65 3.81
N ARG A 176 19.19 11.50 2.98
CA ARG A 176 19.85 11.08 1.73
C ARG A 176 21.20 10.47 2.06
N ALA A 177 21.45 9.26 1.58
CA ALA A 177 22.68 8.54 1.85
C ALA A 177 23.16 7.74 0.64
N ARG A 178 24.40 7.25 0.71
CA ARG A 178 25.02 6.43 -0.34
C ARG A 178 25.84 5.31 0.27
N TYR A 179 25.78 4.12 -0.34
CA TYR A 179 26.60 2.98 0.06
C TYR A 179 28.08 3.22 -0.25
N VAL A 180 28.96 2.78 0.65
CA VAL A 180 30.42 3.01 0.56
C VAL A 180 31.28 1.74 0.63
N ASP A 181 30.67 0.56 0.53
CA ASP A 181 31.33 -0.74 0.60
C ASP A 181 31.78 -1.31 -0.76
N GLY A 182 31.80 -0.48 -1.80
CA GLY A 182 32.28 -0.86 -3.14
C GLY A 182 31.26 -1.61 -4.00
N ARG A 183 30.02 -1.80 -3.52
CA ARG A 183 28.93 -2.33 -4.36
C ARG A 183 28.67 -1.45 -5.57
N PRO A 184 28.29 -2.01 -6.74
CA PRO A 184 27.76 -1.21 -7.82
C PRO A 184 26.51 -0.46 -7.35
N LEU A 185 26.39 0.82 -7.69
CA LEU A 185 25.24 1.65 -7.32
C LEU A 185 24.17 1.56 -8.41
N ALA A 186 23.17 0.71 -8.20
CA ALA A 186 22.15 0.30 -9.16
C ALA A 186 20.72 0.44 -8.57
N GLY A 187 20.47 1.57 -7.89
CA GLY A 187 19.20 1.88 -7.25
C GLY A 187 18.73 0.76 -6.31
N VAL A 188 17.47 0.36 -6.45
CA VAL A 188 16.86 -0.73 -5.67
C VAL A 188 17.56 -2.08 -5.80
N LEU A 189 18.30 -2.32 -6.88
CA LEU A 189 19.09 -3.55 -7.05
C LEU A 189 20.33 -3.57 -6.14
N SER A 190 20.63 -2.45 -5.48
CA SER A 190 21.77 -2.30 -4.58
C SER A 190 21.40 -2.19 -3.10
N MET A 191 20.10 -2.25 -2.79
CA MET A 191 19.55 -1.96 -1.48
C MET A 191 19.50 -3.20 -0.58
N ASN A 192 19.99 -3.07 0.64
CA ASN A 192 20.06 -4.18 1.60
C ASN A 192 18.68 -4.73 1.94
N ALA A 193 17.67 -3.87 2.06
CA ALA A 193 16.30 -4.28 2.36
C ALA A 193 15.79 -5.40 1.43
N VAL A 194 16.13 -5.33 0.14
CA VAL A 194 15.72 -6.32 -0.87
C VAL A 194 16.36 -7.68 -0.58
N PHE A 195 17.65 -7.72 -0.27
CA PHE A 195 18.40 -8.97 -0.11
C PHE A 195 18.28 -9.59 1.28
N TRP A 196 17.99 -8.76 2.28
CA TRP A 196 17.61 -9.19 3.63
C TRP A 196 16.22 -9.80 3.63
N ARG A 197 15.30 -9.22 2.85
CA ARG A 197 13.96 -9.75 2.71
C ARG A 197 13.93 -11.06 1.92
N HIS A 198 14.62 -11.07 0.79
CA HIS A 198 14.69 -12.22 -0.10
C HIS A 198 16.04 -12.91 0.13
N SER A 199 16.21 -13.61 1.25
CA SER A 199 17.44 -14.35 1.54
C SER A 199 17.66 -15.49 0.52
N SER A 200 18.91 -15.94 0.39
CA SER A 200 19.28 -17.05 -0.50
C SER A 200 20.32 -17.93 0.17
N THR A 201 20.48 -19.15 -0.33
CA THR A 201 21.51 -20.11 0.08
C THR A 201 22.38 -20.47 -1.13
N VAL A 202 23.49 -21.15 -0.90
CA VAL A 202 24.39 -21.61 -1.98
C VAL A 202 23.64 -22.53 -2.97
N GLU A 203 22.77 -23.40 -2.48
CA GLU A 203 21.95 -24.31 -3.31
C GLU A 203 20.91 -23.54 -4.13
N ASN A 204 20.29 -22.53 -3.52
CA ASN A 204 19.36 -21.65 -4.24
C ASN A 204 20.08 -20.80 -5.29
N ALA A 205 21.35 -20.45 -5.04
CA ALA A 205 22.21 -19.67 -5.93
C ALA A 205 21.55 -18.38 -6.45
N ASN A 206 20.90 -17.63 -5.56
CA ASN A 206 20.16 -16.40 -5.84
C ASN A 206 18.93 -16.52 -6.78
N ARG A 207 18.50 -17.73 -7.17
CA ARG A 207 17.33 -17.92 -8.06
C ARG A 207 16.04 -17.38 -7.48
N GLY A 208 15.85 -17.51 -6.16
CA GLY A 208 14.71 -16.92 -5.45
C GLY A 208 14.70 -15.39 -5.55
N ARG A 209 15.85 -14.75 -5.33
CA ARG A 209 16.04 -13.30 -5.48
C ARG A 209 15.79 -12.84 -6.92
N ALA A 210 16.35 -13.54 -7.89
CA ALA A 210 16.14 -13.26 -9.31
C ALA A 210 14.66 -13.31 -9.70
N ASN A 211 13.91 -14.31 -9.20
CA ASN A 211 12.48 -14.41 -9.42
C ASN A 211 11.71 -13.28 -8.69
N ALA A 212 12.11 -12.90 -7.48
CA ALA A 212 11.50 -11.77 -6.76
C ALA A 212 11.70 -10.45 -7.51
N LEU A 213 12.90 -10.18 -8.02
CA LEU A 213 13.18 -9.01 -8.87
C LEU A 213 12.39 -9.05 -10.19
N SER A 214 12.31 -10.21 -10.84
CA SER A 214 11.50 -10.39 -12.05
C SER A 214 10.01 -10.11 -11.80
N GLN A 215 9.46 -10.55 -10.67
CA GLN A 215 8.09 -10.23 -10.30
C GLN A 215 7.90 -8.73 -10.01
N ALA A 216 8.84 -8.13 -9.28
CA ALA A 216 8.72 -6.74 -8.83
C ALA A 216 8.93 -5.72 -9.96
N LEU A 217 9.89 -5.96 -10.85
CA LEU A 217 10.23 -5.06 -11.95
C LEU A 217 9.52 -5.41 -13.26
N LEU A 218 9.31 -6.70 -13.56
CA LEU A 218 8.83 -7.15 -14.88
C LEU A 218 7.46 -7.78 -14.82
N CYS A 219 6.87 -7.91 -13.63
CA CYS A 219 5.55 -8.50 -13.47
C CYS A 219 5.48 -9.96 -13.96
N GLN A 220 6.64 -10.65 -13.97
CA GLN A 220 6.81 -12.02 -14.45
C GLN A 220 7.36 -12.93 -13.35
N SER A 221 6.65 -14.03 -13.09
CA SER A 221 7.05 -15.08 -12.18
C SER A 221 7.58 -16.28 -12.97
N TYR A 222 8.75 -16.79 -12.61
CA TYR A 222 9.27 -18.04 -13.14
C TYR A 222 8.46 -19.26 -12.70
N LEU A 223 7.66 -19.13 -11.63
CA LEU A 223 6.81 -20.20 -11.11
C LEU A 223 5.49 -20.34 -11.88
N ASP A 224 5.15 -19.36 -12.71
CA ASP A 224 3.89 -19.35 -13.46
C ASP A 224 4.09 -19.99 -14.86
N ARG A 225 5.31 -20.40 -15.20
CA ARG A 225 5.63 -21.01 -16.49
C ARG A 225 5.09 -22.44 -16.53
N PRO A 226 4.26 -22.81 -17.52
CA PRO A 226 3.80 -24.17 -17.70
C PRO A 226 4.95 -25.04 -18.22
N ILE A 227 5.57 -25.83 -17.34
CA ILE A 227 6.65 -26.75 -17.69
C ILE A 227 6.24 -28.16 -17.28
N ASP A 228 6.26 -29.07 -18.25
CA ASP A 228 6.10 -30.50 -18.01
C ASP A 228 7.46 -31.13 -17.74
N PHE A 229 7.63 -31.69 -16.54
CA PHE A 229 8.86 -32.37 -16.16
C PHE A 229 8.81 -33.85 -16.55
N PRO A 230 9.85 -34.36 -17.24
CA PRO A 230 10.00 -35.80 -17.47
C PRO A 230 10.08 -36.55 -16.14
N THR A 231 9.40 -37.69 -16.04
CA THR A 231 9.32 -38.50 -14.82
C THR A 231 10.59 -39.32 -14.54
N ASP A 232 11.51 -39.39 -15.50
CA ASP A 232 12.76 -40.14 -15.46
C ASP A 232 13.99 -39.26 -15.15
N LEU A 233 13.77 -38.01 -14.75
CA LEU A 233 14.83 -37.11 -14.30
C LEU A 233 15.50 -37.61 -13.01
N ASP A 234 16.82 -37.80 -13.07
CA ASP A 234 17.62 -38.00 -11.87
C ASP A 234 17.91 -36.66 -11.19
N LEU A 235 17.32 -36.46 -9.99
CA LEU A 235 17.50 -35.29 -9.14
C LEU A 235 17.98 -35.68 -7.75
N THR A 236 18.63 -36.84 -7.62
CA THR A 236 18.97 -37.43 -6.32
C THR A 236 20.17 -36.78 -5.64
N ASP A 237 21.03 -36.10 -6.41
CA ASP A 237 22.17 -35.34 -5.89
C ASP A 237 22.47 -34.07 -6.71
N SER A 238 23.41 -33.27 -6.22
CA SER A 238 23.78 -31.98 -6.82
C SER A 238 24.40 -32.09 -8.21
N GLU A 239 25.15 -33.16 -8.50
CA GLU A 239 25.73 -33.38 -9.83
C GLU A 239 24.63 -33.76 -10.82
N SER A 240 23.75 -34.69 -10.46
CA SER A 240 22.60 -35.08 -11.27
C SER A 240 21.67 -33.89 -11.56
N ILE A 241 21.39 -33.04 -10.56
CA ILE A 241 20.62 -31.80 -10.75
C ILE A 241 21.31 -30.85 -11.74
N ARG A 242 22.63 -30.59 -11.59
CA ARG A 242 23.36 -29.72 -12.52
C ARG A 242 23.34 -30.28 -13.94
N ASN A 243 23.51 -31.60 -14.10
CA ASN A 243 23.44 -32.27 -15.39
C ASN A 243 22.03 -32.16 -16.00
N ALA A 244 20.97 -32.37 -15.22
CA ALA A 244 19.58 -32.20 -15.65
C ALA A 244 19.33 -30.76 -16.12
N ILE A 245 19.76 -29.77 -15.35
CA ILE A 245 19.69 -28.36 -15.75
C ILE A 245 20.41 -28.13 -17.09
N ALA A 246 21.64 -28.63 -17.23
CA ALA A 246 22.46 -28.39 -18.41
C ALA A 246 21.93 -29.08 -19.69
N THR A 247 21.29 -30.25 -19.56
CA THR A 247 20.99 -31.12 -20.71
C THR A 247 19.50 -31.28 -21.00
N ASN A 248 18.62 -31.05 -20.03
CA ASN A 248 17.18 -31.26 -20.19
C ASN A 248 16.48 -29.98 -20.71
N PRO A 249 15.77 -30.04 -21.85
CA PRO A 249 15.04 -28.89 -22.39
C PRO A 249 13.99 -28.30 -21.45
N ALA A 250 13.33 -29.12 -20.63
CA ALA A 250 12.33 -28.65 -19.67
C ALA A 250 12.97 -27.76 -18.60
N CYS A 251 14.13 -28.16 -18.07
CA CYS A 251 14.89 -27.35 -17.11
C CYS A 251 15.40 -26.05 -17.75
N GLN A 252 15.89 -26.12 -19.00
CA GLN A 252 16.35 -24.95 -19.75
C GLN A 252 15.26 -23.92 -20.03
N GLY A 253 13.98 -24.33 -20.04
CA GLY A 253 12.82 -23.45 -20.15
C GLY A 253 12.79 -22.35 -19.09
N CYS A 254 13.38 -22.57 -17.92
CA CYS A 254 13.61 -21.53 -16.90
C CYS A 254 15.08 -21.13 -16.79
N HIS A 255 15.98 -22.10 -16.67
CA HIS A 255 17.37 -21.86 -16.25
C HIS A 255 18.19 -21.04 -17.24
N SER A 256 17.86 -21.08 -18.53
CA SER A 256 18.51 -20.25 -19.57
C SER A 256 18.42 -18.74 -19.32
N THR A 257 17.44 -18.29 -18.53
CA THR A 257 17.23 -16.87 -18.20
C THR A 257 17.32 -16.60 -16.70
N LEU A 258 16.96 -17.58 -15.87
CA LEU A 258 17.01 -17.45 -14.41
C LEU A 258 18.43 -17.46 -13.86
N ASP A 259 19.29 -18.38 -14.31
CA ASP A 259 20.64 -18.53 -13.76
C ASP A 259 21.56 -17.36 -14.14
N PRO A 260 21.54 -16.84 -15.39
CA PRO A 260 22.23 -15.60 -15.74
C PRO A 260 21.76 -14.39 -14.93
N LEU A 261 20.45 -14.26 -14.67
CA LEU A 261 19.92 -13.16 -13.87
C LEU A 261 20.36 -13.27 -12.41
N ALA A 262 20.31 -14.47 -11.83
CA ALA A 262 20.75 -14.74 -10.47
C ALA A 262 22.25 -14.48 -10.27
N SER A 263 23.04 -14.62 -11.34
CA SER A 263 24.50 -14.47 -11.27
C SER A 263 24.98 -13.05 -11.01
N TYR A 264 24.13 -12.03 -11.19
CA TYR A 264 24.43 -10.65 -10.76
C TYR A 264 24.46 -10.46 -9.23
N LEU A 265 23.88 -11.40 -8.47
CA LEU A 265 23.53 -11.20 -7.06
C LEU A 265 24.53 -11.83 -6.07
N TRP A 266 25.62 -12.42 -6.56
CA TRP A 266 26.58 -13.13 -5.71
C TRP A 266 27.32 -12.26 -4.72
N GLY A 267 27.47 -10.95 -4.96
CA GLY A 267 28.05 -10.05 -3.96
C GLY A 267 27.22 -9.88 -2.68
N TYR A 268 25.98 -10.39 -2.65
CA TYR A 268 25.13 -10.47 -1.45
C TYR A 268 25.10 -11.87 -0.82
N MET A 269 26.07 -12.73 -1.16
CA MET A 269 26.20 -14.06 -0.60
C MET A 269 27.46 -14.15 0.26
N TYR A 270 27.34 -14.83 1.39
CA TYR A 270 28.42 -15.04 2.34
C TYR A 270 28.55 -16.54 2.59
N PRO A 271 29.62 -17.21 2.11
CA PRO A 271 29.75 -18.66 2.20
C PRO A 271 29.68 -19.21 3.62
N ASP A 272 30.11 -18.41 4.60
CA ASP A 272 30.21 -18.82 6.01
C ASP A 272 28.95 -18.48 6.84
N SER A 273 27.92 -17.88 6.22
CA SER A 273 26.73 -17.38 6.91
C SER A 273 25.49 -17.41 6.03
N ASP A 274 24.45 -18.11 6.49
CA ASP A 274 23.09 -18.00 5.93
C ASP A 274 22.34 -16.76 6.45
N LEU A 275 22.98 -15.95 7.30
CA LEU A 275 22.42 -14.69 7.77
C LEU A 275 22.67 -13.59 6.73
N PRO A 276 21.70 -12.69 6.52
CA PRO A 276 21.94 -11.54 5.69
C PRO A 276 22.96 -10.61 6.36
N GLU A 277 24.00 -10.23 5.62
CA GLU A 277 25.01 -9.29 6.09
C GLU A 277 24.68 -7.85 5.67
N PRO A 278 25.10 -6.84 6.44
CA PRO A 278 24.88 -5.43 6.09
C PRO A 278 25.81 -4.95 4.96
N THR A 279 26.91 -5.64 4.71
CA THR A 279 27.92 -5.27 3.70
C THR A 279 27.70 -5.98 2.37
N TYR A 280 28.45 -5.56 1.36
CA TYR A 280 28.58 -6.21 0.06
C TYR A 280 29.96 -6.83 -0.10
N ALA A 281 30.03 -8.07 -0.61
CA ALA A 281 31.27 -8.80 -0.83
C ALA A 281 31.68 -8.75 -2.31
N VAL A 282 32.51 -7.78 -2.67
CA VAL A 282 32.96 -7.58 -4.07
C VAL A 282 33.70 -8.80 -4.61
N ASP A 283 34.46 -9.50 -3.77
CA ASP A 283 35.16 -10.73 -4.12
C ASP A 283 34.22 -11.88 -4.47
N GLN A 284 32.99 -11.86 -3.96
CA GLN A 284 31.97 -12.88 -4.22
C GLN A 284 31.24 -12.66 -5.54
N GLU A 285 31.35 -11.51 -6.23
CA GLU A 285 30.69 -11.26 -7.52
C GLU A 285 30.95 -12.37 -8.57
N ARG A 286 32.10 -13.05 -8.49
CA ARG A 286 32.49 -14.13 -9.42
C ARG A 286 32.15 -15.54 -8.96
N ALA A 287 31.50 -15.71 -7.80
CA ALA A 287 31.17 -17.02 -7.25
C ALA A 287 30.25 -17.86 -8.15
N TRP A 288 29.52 -17.24 -9.09
CA TRP A 288 28.77 -17.96 -10.13
C TRP A 288 29.64 -18.91 -10.94
N GLN A 289 30.94 -18.62 -11.14
CA GLN A 289 31.85 -19.46 -11.95
C GLN A 289 31.99 -20.89 -11.39
N ILE A 290 31.93 -21.01 -10.06
CA ILE A 290 32.12 -22.27 -9.36
C ILE A 290 30.77 -22.90 -9.01
N ASN A 291 29.75 -22.08 -8.71
CA ASN A 291 28.47 -22.57 -8.20
C ASN A 291 27.44 -22.90 -9.30
N THR A 292 27.36 -22.10 -10.37
CA THR A 292 26.34 -22.25 -11.43
C THR A 292 26.93 -22.41 -12.82
N GLY A 293 28.12 -21.88 -13.08
CA GLY A 293 28.73 -21.79 -14.41
C GLY A 293 28.01 -20.84 -15.37
N ALA A 294 26.94 -20.17 -14.92
CA ALA A 294 26.16 -19.24 -15.72
C ALA A 294 26.75 -17.83 -15.60
N ARG A 295 27.21 -17.25 -16.71
CA ARG A 295 27.67 -15.86 -16.72
C ARG A 295 26.47 -14.91 -16.48
N PRO A 296 26.66 -13.77 -15.77
CA PRO A 296 25.65 -12.73 -15.67
C PRO A 296 25.06 -12.35 -17.04
N GLY A 297 23.74 -12.26 -17.08
CA GLY A 297 23.00 -11.95 -18.29
C GLY A 297 21.51 -11.72 -18.04
N TYR A 298 20.87 -10.99 -18.94
CA TYR A 298 19.47 -10.59 -18.85
C TYR A 298 18.72 -10.99 -20.13
N PHE A 299 17.92 -12.06 -20.06
CA PHE A 299 17.14 -12.58 -21.21
C PHE A 299 17.95 -12.68 -22.52
N GLY A 300 19.17 -13.23 -22.44
CA GLY A 300 20.08 -13.39 -23.58
C GLY A 300 21.02 -12.20 -23.83
N GLN A 301 20.81 -11.06 -23.17
CA GLN A 301 21.73 -9.92 -23.21
C GLN A 301 22.88 -10.14 -22.21
N PRO A 302 24.15 -10.12 -22.66
CA PRO A 302 25.29 -10.31 -21.77
C PRO A 302 25.50 -9.08 -20.85
N GLY A 303 25.98 -9.31 -19.64
CA GLY A 303 26.46 -8.24 -18.75
C GLY A 303 27.50 -8.75 -17.76
N GLU A 304 27.93 -7.88 -16.84
CA GLU A 304 29.02 -8.19 -15.90
C GLU A 304 28.66 -7.85 -14.45
N ARG A 305 28.08 -6.67 -14.19
CA ARG A 305 27.78 -6.17 -12.84
C ARG A 305 26.34 -5.68 -12.71
N LEU A 306 25.89 -5.43 -11.47
CA LEU A 306 24.51 -4.97 -11.18
C LEU A 306 24.08 -3.74 -11.97
N VAL A 307 25.00 -2.82 -12.29
CA VAL A 307 24.70 -1.65 -13.12
C VAL A 307 24.30 -2.02 -14.55
N ASP A 308 24.85 -3.09 -15.12
CA ASP A 308 24.43 -3.58 -16.44
C ASP A 308 23.00 -4.15 -16.36
N LEU A 309 22.69 -4.86 -15.27
CA LEU A 309 21.33 -5.34 -15.02
C LEU A 309 20.34 -4.16 -14.87
N ALA A 310 20.71 -3.11 -14.14
CA ALA A 310 19.89 -1.90 -14.02
C ALA A 310 19.59 -1.28 -15.38
N GLU A 311 20.60 -1.12 -16.26
CA GLU A 311 20.40 -0.56 -17.59
C GLU A 311 19.53 -1.46 -18.48
N HIS A 312 19.75 -2.78 -18.44
CA HIS A 312 18.91 -3.72 -19.19
C HIS A 312 17.45 -3.66 -18.75
N VAL A 313 17.18 -3.62 -17.44
CA VAL A 313 15.80 -3.56 -16.92
C VAL A 313 15.18 -2.19 -17.20
N ALA A 314 15.93 -1.10 -17.04
CA ALA A 314 15.44 0.26 -17.29
C ALA A 314 15.09 0.49 -18.78
N GLY A 315 15.75 -0.22 -19.70
CA GLY A 315 15.45 -0.21 -21.13
C GLY A 315 14.40 -1.24 -21.58
N ASP A 316 13.84 -2.04 -20.67
CA ASP A 316 12.88 -3.10 -21.01
C ASP A 316 11.43 -2.58 -20.99
N GLU A 317 10.68 -2.80 -22.07
CA GLU A 317 9.27 -2.41 -22.14
C GLU A 317 8.41 -3.09 -21.07
N ARG A 318 8.81 -4.28 -20.59
CA ARG A 318 8.11 -4.97 -19.49
C ARG A 318 8.23 -4.23 -18.18
N PHE A 319 9.30 -3.46 -17.95
CA PHE A 319 9.42 -2.61 -16.77
C PHE A 319 8.39 -1.47 -16.81
N VAL A 320 8.21 -0.86 -17.98
CA VAL A 320 7.19 0.16 -18.24
C VAL A 320 5.80 -0.42 -18.03
N SER A 321 5.47 -1.52 -18.71
CA SER A 321 4.14 -2.16 -18.61
C SER A 321 3.83 -2.66 -17.20
N CYS A 322 4.83 -3.19 -16.47
CA CYS A 322 4.64 -3.61 -15.07
C CYS A 322 4.33 -2.43 -14.15
N THR A 323 5.02 -1.30 -14.34
CA THR A 323 4.76 -0.07 -13.60
C THR A 323 3.34 0.44 -13.84
N VAL A 324 2.93 0.52 -15.12
CA VAL A 324 1.57 0.91 -15.52
C VAL A 324 0.53 0.02 -14.88
N ARG A 325 0.67 -1.31 -15.02
CA ARG A 325 -0.26 -2.29 -14.43
C ARG A 325 -0.40 -2.11 -12.93
N ARG A 326 0.71 -1.91 -12.22
CA ARG A 326 0.68 -1.80 -10.75
C ARG A 326 0.01 -0.54 -10.26
N VAL A 327 0.26 0.60 -10.91
CA VAL A 327 -0.42 1.85 -10.57
C VAL A 327 -1.90 1.76 -10.92
N TYR A 328 -2.25 1.19 -12.08
CA TYR A 328 -3.63 0.94 -12.48
C TYR A 328 -4.37 0.06 -11.45
N GLU A 329 -3.80 -1.07 -11.06
CA GLU A 329 -4.39 -1.98 -10.06
C GLU A 329 -4.56 -1.31 -8.69
N GLY A 330 -3.57 -0.53 -8.26
CA GLY A 330 -3.65 0.24 -7.00
C GLY A 330 -4.73 1.32 -7.03
N MET A 331 -4.84 2.05 -8.15
CA MET A 331 -5.82 3.12 -8.34
C MET A 331 -7.24 2.60 -8.56
N LEU A 332 -7.43 1.43 -9.18
CA LEU A 332 -8.75 0.82 -9.35
C LEU A 332 -9.14 -0.08 -8.17
N GLY A 333 -8.19 -0.46 -7.30
CA GLY A 333 -8.48 -1.33 -6.17
C GLY A 333 -8.91 -2.73 -6.59
N ARG A 334 -8.42 -3.22 -7.74
CA ARG A 334 -8.65 -4.57 -8.26
C ARG A 334 -7.49 -4.98 -9.17
N LYS A 335 -7.34 -6.29 -9.39
CA LYS A 335 -6.38 -6.79 -10.39
C LYS A 335 -6.83 -6.41 -11.79
N ALA A 336 -5.85 -6.21 -12.67
CA ALA A 336 -6.09 -6.06 -14.10
C ALA A 336 -6.55 -7.40 -14.67
N ALA A 337 -7.54 -7.33 -15.57
CA ALA A 337 -8.08 -8.45 -16.31
C ALA A 337 -7.80 -8.28 -17.81
N LEU A 338 -8.12 -9.30 -18.60
CA LEU A 338 -7.89 -9.27 -20.05
C LEU A 338 -8.66 -8.11 -20.73
N GLU A 339 -9.81 -7.76 -20.17
CA GLU A 339 -10.66 -6.67 -20.65
C GLU A 339 -10.03 -5.28 -20.46
N ASP A 340 -9.01 -5.16 -19.60
CA ASP A 340 -8.29 -3.91 -19.31
C ASP A 340 -7.11 -3.66 -20.25
N GLU A 341 -6.70 -4.63 -21.09
CA GLU A 341 -5.47 -4.53 -21.90
C GLU A 341 -5.43 -3.27 -22.77
N GLY A 342 -6.56 -2.84 -23.32
CA GLY A 342 -6.60 -1.60 -24.10
C GLY A 342 -6.45 -0.33 -23.25
N ALA A 343 -6.97 -0.30 -22.02
CA ALA A 343 -6.78 0.80 -21.09
C ALA A 343 -5.33 0.86 -20.61
N LEU A 344 -4.75 -0.29 -20.26
CA LEU A 344 -3.34 -0.41 -19.91
C LEU A 344 -2.43 0.08 -21.05
N ALA A 345 -2.76 -0.21 -22.30
CA ALA A 345 -2.03 0.30 -23.45
C ALA A 345 -2.14 1.83 -23.57
N GLU A 346 -3.31 2.45 -23.33
CA GLU A 346 -3.43 3.91 -23.31
C GLU A 346 -2.62 4.56 -22.18
N HIS A 347 -2.69 4.02 -20.97
CA HIS A 347 -1.91 4.51 -19.85
C HIS A 347 -0.40 4.33 -20.05
N ARG A 348 0.02 3.28 -20.77
CA ARG A 348 1.41 3.10 -21.18
C ARG A 348 1.86 4.23 -22.10
N GLU A 349 1.06 4.61 -23.11
CA GLU A 349 1.40 5.73 -23.99
C GLU A 349 1.48 7.04 -23.19
N ALA A 350 0.52 7.30 -22.31
CA ALA A 350 0.54 8.48 -21.45
C ALA A 350 1.77 8.52 -20.51
N PHE A 351 2.19 7.36 -20.00
CA PHE A 351 3.39 7.25 -19.17
C PHE A 351 4.67 7.51 -19.97
N LEU A 352 4.76 7.02 -21.20
CA LEU A 352 5.89 7.28 -22.10
C LEU A 352 5.95 8.75 -22.51
N ASP A 353 4.84 9.31 -22.98
CA ASP A 353 4.72 10.72 -23.39
C ASP A 353 4.98 11.67 -22.21
N GLY A 354 4.59 11.25 -21.00
CA GLY A 354 4.83 11.95 -19.73
C GLY A 354 6.24 11.80 -19.16
N GLY A 355 7.20 11.27 -19.92
CA GLY A 355 8.60 11.16 -19.50
C GLY A 355 8.85 10.08 -18.44
N LEU A 356 8.00 9.05 -18.38
CA LEU A 356 8.02 7.97 -17.39
C LEU A 356 7.82 8.46 -15.95
N THR A 357 7.06 9.53 -15.75
CA THR A 357 6.78 10.06 -14.40
C THR A 357 5.52 9.41 -13.79
N LEU A 358 5.57 9.12 -12.48
CA LEU A 358 4.40 8.58 -11.77
C LEU A 358 3.22 9.56 -11.79
N ARG A 359 3.49 10.87 -11.80
CA ARG A 359 2.44 11.89 -11.84
C ARG A 359 1.69 11.89 -13.18
N ALA A 360 2.39 11.75 -14.30
CA ALA A 360 1.73 11.63 -15.61
C ALA A 360 0.85 10.38 -15.69
N LEU A 361 1.35 9.23 -15.22
CA LEU A 361 0.60 7.98 -15.18
C LEU A 361 -0.65 8.08 -14.28
N VAL A 362 -0.50 8.61 -13.07
CA VAL A 362 -1.62 8.80 -12.14
C VAL A 362 -2.66 9.76 -12.73
N ARG A 363 -2.24 10.88 -13.33
CA ARG A 363 -3.16 11.80 -14.01
C ARG A 363 -3.92 11.11 -15.14
N SER A 364 -3.26 10.26 -15.92
CA SER A 364 -3.94 9.47 -16.96
C SER A 364 -5.02 8.56 -16.39
N ILE A 365 -4.76 7.90 -15.26
CA ILE A 365 -5.74 7.00 -14.61
C ILE A 365 -6.87 7.76 -13.91
N LEU A 366 -6.59 8.92 -13.31
CA LEU A 366 -7.65 9.81 -12.78
C LEU A 366 -8.67 10.18 -13.86
N HIS A 367 -8.21 10.26 -15.12
CA HIS A 367 -9.04 10.56 -16.28
C HIS A 367 -9.72 9.34 -16.92
N ASP A 368 -9.41 8.14 -16.47
CA ASP A 368 -9.98 6.90 -17.00
C ASP A 368 -11.48 6.80 -16.63
N PRO A 369 -12.38 6.57 -17.61
CA PRO A 369 -13.80 6.42 -17.31
C PRO A 369 -14.09 5.27 -16.33
N SER A 370 -13.37 4.16 -16.37
CA SER A 370 -13.57 3.04 -15.45
C SER A 370 -13.20 3.38 -14.00
N TYR A 371 -12.18 4.22 -13.78
CA TYR A 371 -11.85 4.77 -12.46
C TYR A 371 -12.96 5.70 -11.93
N ARG A 372 -13.61 6.44 -12.85
CA ARG A 372 -14.78 7.30 -12.57
C ARG A 372 -16.10 6.54 -12.50
N GLY A 373 -16.09 5.21 -12.59
CA GLY A 373 -17.30 4.38 -12.53
C GLY A 373 -18.14 4.41 -13.82
N GLU A 374 -17.54 4.74 -14.95
CA GLU A 374 -18.20 4.81 -16.25
C GLU A 374 -17.73 3.70 -17.22
N PRO A 375 -18.63 3.10 -18.00
CA PRO A 375 -18.26 2.17 -19.05
C PRO A 375 -17.65 2.92 -20.24
N TRP A 376 -16.62 2.33 -20.84
CA TRP A 376 -15.98 2.88 -22.03
C TRP A 376 -15.28 1.81 -22.87
N THR A 377 -14.81 2.21 -24.05
CA THR A 377 -14.04 1.33 -24.94
C THR A 377 -12.73 2.04 -25.30
N PRO A 378 -11.58 1.53 -24.83
CA PRO A 378 -10.28 2.06 -25.20
C PRO A 378 -10.02 1.99 -26.70
N ARG A 379 -9.19 2.90 -27.21
CA ARG A 379 -8.67 2.95 -28.59
C ARG A 379 -8.04 1.62 -29.02
N PHE A 380 -7.43 0.90 -28.08
CA PHE A 380 -6.78 -0.38 -28.32
C PHE A 380 -7.70 -1.60 -28.07
N GLY A 381 -9.00 -1.38 -27.87
CA GLY A 381 -10.00 -2.43 -27.62
C GLY A 381 -10.16 -2.77 -26.14
N GLY A 382 -10.95 -3.80 -25.85
CA GLY A 382 -11.32 -4.19 -24.48
C GLY A 382 -12.56 -3.45 -23.96
N SER A 383 -12.95 -3.81 -22.74
CA SER A 383 -14.13 -3.26 -22.05
C SER A 383 -13.85 -3.24 -20.54
N PRO A 384 -13.00 -2.32 -20.06
CA PRO A 384 -12.62 -2.23 -18.66
C PRO A 384 -13.86 -2.18 -17.76
N GLN A 385 -13.86 -2.95 -16.68
CA GLN A 385 -14.97 -2.92 -15.74
C GLN A 385 -14.97 -1.59 -14.95
N PRO A 386 -16.09 -0.84 -14.97
CA PRO A 386 -16.24 0.35 -14.14
C PRO A 386 -16.17 0.01 -12.66
N VAL A 387 -15.45 0.83 -11.89
CA VAL A 387 -15.31 0.67 -10.46
C VAL A 387 -16.22 1.68 -9.77
N HIS A 388 -17.30 1.22 -9.16
CA HIS A 388 -18.20 2.09 -8.38
C HIS A 388 -17.79 2.18 -6.91
N GLU A 389 -17.16 1.14 -6.36
CA GLU A 389 -16.74 1.08 -4.96
C GLU A 389 -15.39 0.35 -4.85
N LYS A 390 -14.51 0.85 -3.99
CA LYS A 390 -13.19 0.29 -3.69
C LYS A 390 -13.08 -0.06 -2.22
N VAL A 391 -12.44 -1.20 -1.92
CA VAL A 391 -12.03 -1.48 -0.55
C VAL A 391 -10.85 -0.58 -0.18
N ALA A 392 -10.95 0.11 0.96
CA ALA A 392 -9.87 0.89 1.54
C ALA A 392 -8.67 -0.01 1.84
N PRO A 393 -7.49 0.28 1.25
CA PRO A 393 -6.24 -0.29 1.74
C PRO A 393 -6.13 -0.04 3.26
N VAL A 394 -5.54 -0.97 3.98
CA VAL A 394 -5.45 -0.92 5.46
C VAL A 394 -4.80 0.39 5.92
N GLY A 395 -3.78 0.86 5.19
CA GLY A 395 -3.13 2.15 5.44
C GLY A 395 -4.05 3.35 5.24
N VAL A 396 -4.95 3.33 4.24
CA VAL A 396 -5.94 4.41 4.01
C VAL A 396 -7.00 4.41 5.09
N LEU A 397 -7.55 3.24 5.43
CA LEU A 397 -8.52 3.08 6.51
C LEU A 397 -7.97 3.65 7.83
N SER A 398 -6.77 3.20 8.21
CA SER A 398 -6.11 3.61 9.46
C SER A 398 -5.82 5.10 9.48
N ARG A 399 -5.20 5.64 8.41
CA ARG A 399 -4.84 7.06 8.31
C ARG A 399 -6.07 7.97 8.29
N SER A 400 -7.15 7.57 7.60
CA SER A 400 -8.40 8.30 7.55
C SER A 400 -9.02 8.41 8.96
N LEU A 401 -9.13 7.30 9.68
CA LEU A 401 -9.65 7.30 11.05
C LEU A 401 -8.75 8.05 12.03
N ALA A 402 -7.43 7.93 11.90
CA ALA A 402 -6.46 8.65 12.74
C ALA A 402 -6.52 10.16 12.48
N THR A 403 -6.65 10.60 11.23
CA THR A 403 -6.79 12.02 10.87
C THR A 403 -8.09 12.62 11.40
N LEU A 404 -9.17 11.83 11.41
CA LEU A 404 -10.47 12.26 11.95
C LEU A 404 -10.44 12.38 13.47
N SER A 405 -9.98 11.33 14.14
CA SER A 405 -10.08 11.20 15.60
C SER A 405 -8.88 11.70 16.39
N GLY A 406 -7.70 11.78 15.76
CA GLY A 406 -6.42 12.00 16.44
C GLY A 406 -5.87 10.74 17.12
N TYR A 407 -6.49 9.57 16.93
CA TYR A 407 -6.09 8.32 17.57
C TYR A 407 -5.44 7.35 16.60
N GLU A 408 -4.28 6.81 16.99
CA GLU A 408 -3.62 5.71 16.31
C GLU A 408 -3.27 4.62 17.35
N LEU A 409 -3.74 3.39 17.13
CA LEU A 409 -3.32 2.27 17.95
C LEU A 409 -1.87 1.94 17.64
N ARG A 410 -0.99 2.08 18.64
CA ARG A 410 0.42 1.70 18.51
C ARG A 410 0.75 0.49 19.37
N LEU A 411 1.52 -0.44 18.82
CA LEU A 411 2.06 -1.61 19.49
C LEU A 411 3.57 -1.61 19.27
N ALA A 412 4.35 -1.73 20.34
CA ALA A 412 5.81 -1.69 20.25
C ALA A 412 6.32 -0.45 19.48
N GLY A 413 5.69 0.71 19.71
CA GLY A 413 6.04 1.97 19.04
C GLY A 413 5.60 2.09 17.58
N ARG A 414 4.99 1.06 16.97
CA ARG A 414 4.55 1.06 15.56
C ARG A 414 3.02 1.03 15.43
N PRO A 415 2.43 1.56 14.35
CA PRO A 415 0.99 1.44 14.10
C PRO A 415 0.58 -0.02 14.03
N GLY A 416 -0.44 -0.42 14.81
CA GLY A 416 -0.90 -1.82 14.87
C GLY A 416 -1.44 -2.32 13.53
N THR A 417 -1.87 -1.41 12.65
CA THR A 417 -2.34 -1.68 11.29
C THR A 417 -1.20 -1.89 10.28
N GLU A 418 0.05 -1.67 10.67
CA GLU A 418 1.23 -1.95 9.84
C GLU A 418 1.91 -3.29 10.20
N LEU A 419 1.47 -3.92 11.29
CA LEU A 419 2.03 -5.16 11.83
C LEU A 419 1.14 -6.37 11.50
N ASP A 420 1.70 -7.37 10.85
CA ASP A 420 1.03 -8.62 10.46
C ASP A 420 0.63 -9.46 11.68
N LEU A 421 1.43 -9.45 12.75
CA LEU A 421 1.13 -10.10 14.03
C LEU A 421 0.12 -9.31 14.89
N ALA A 422 -0.31 -8.12 14.43
CA ALA A 422 -1.36 -7.34 15.08
C ALA A 422 -2.60 -7.19 14.19
N LEU A 423 -2.92 -5.97 13.74
CA LEU A 423 -4.17 -5.69 13.06
C LEU A 423 -4.07 -5.78 11.54
N ARG A 424 -2.87 -5.67 10.93
CA ARG A 424 -2.73 -5.63 9.46
C ARG A 424 -3.35 -6.84 8.79
N ARG A 425 -2.98 -8.05 9.25
CA ARG A 425 -3.49 -9.30 8.68
C ARG A 425 -4.98 -9.49 8.91
N LEU A 426 -5.49 -9.10 10.09
CA LEU A 426 -6.92 -9.12 10.40
C LEU A 426 -7.70 -8.15 9.50
N ALA A 427 -7.12 -6.99 9.21
CA ALA A 427 -7.68 -6.01 8.29
C ALA A 427 -7.62 -6.42 6.82
N GLY A 428 -6.99 -7.56 6.51
CA GLY A 428 -6.85 -8.08 5.14
C GLY A 428 -5.57 -7.62 4.42
N GLY A 429 -4.64 -6.99 5.14
CA GLY A 429 -3.32 -6.64 4.63
C GLY A 429 -2.33 -7.80 4.68
N SER A 430 -1.29 -7.71 3.86
CA SER A 430 -0.12 -8.60 3.90
C SER A 430 1.10 -7.95 3.28
N ASP A 431 2.27 -8.56 3.43
CA ASP A 431 3.48 -8.19 2.70
C ASP A 431 3.29 -8.20 1.17
N ARG A 432 2.30 -8.94 0.63
CA ARG A 432 1.95 -8.99 -0.79
C ARG A 432 0.99 -7.89 -1.24
N GLY A 433 0.61 -6.99 -0.34
CA GLY A 433 -0.42 -5.98 -0.53
C GLY A 433 -1.73 -6.32 0.17
N ASP A 434 -2.69 -5.42 0.03
CA ASP A 434 -3.98 -5.51 0.71
C ASP A 434 -5.03 -6.23 -0.15
N THR A 435 -5.96 -6.91 0.51
CA THR A 435 -7.12 -7.52 -0.15
C THR A 435 -8.05 -6.46 -0.72
N THR A 436 -8.63 -6.77 -1.87
CA THR A 436 -9.68 -5.95 -2.52
C THR A 436 -11.08 -6.45 -2.19
N ASN A 437 -11.19 -7.41 -1.25
CA ASN A 437 -12.46 -7.95 -0.75
C ASN A 437 -12.59 -7.66 0.75
N VAL A 438 -13.76 -7.18 1.17
CA VAL A 438 -14.06 -6.98 2.58
C VAL A 438 -14.12 -8.32 3.31
N SER A 439 -13.40 -8.43 4.42
CA SER A 439 -13.45 -9.59 5.31
C SER A 439 -14.12 -9.23 6.64
N THR A 440 -14.64 -10.23 7.35
CA THR A 440 -15.14 -10.04 8.71
C THR A 440 -14.08 -9.46 9.65
N GLY A 441 -12.80 -9.81 9.42
CA GLY A 441 -11.68 -9.24 10.16
C GLY A 441 -11.52 -7.74 9.91
N ALA A 442 -11.65 -7.28 8.66
CA ALA A 442 -11.58 -5.87 8.30
C ALA A 442 -12.68 -5.05 8.98
N VAL A 443 -13.92 -5.56 8.99
CA VAL A 443 -15.04 -4.93 9.69
C VAL A 443 -14.80 -4.84 11.20
N LEU A 444 -14.23 -5.90 11.81
CA LEU A 444 -13.90 -5.89 13.24
C LEU A 444 -12.81 -4.86 13.56
N VAL A 445 -11.74 -4.82 12.74
CA VAL A 445 -10.66 -3.84 12.92
C VAL A 445 -11.18 -2.42 12.79
N GLN A 446 -11.95 -2.12 11.74
CA GLN A 446 -12.58 -0.81 11.56
C GLN A 446 -13.38 -0.41 12.80
N ARG A 447 -14.30 -1.27 13.26
CA ARG A 447 -15.16 -0.99 14.42
C ARG A 447 -14.36 -0.69 15.68
N ARG A 448 -13.27 -1.42 15.92
CA ARG A 448 -12.42 -1.19 17.11
C ARG A 448 -11.59 0.08 17.01
N LEU A 449 -11.09 0.42 15.82
CA LEU A 449 -10.42 1.70 15.61
C LEU A 449 -11.40 2.88 15.72
N ALA A 450 -12.62 2.73 15.20
CA ALA A 450 -13.70 3.70 15.31
C ALA A 450 -14.09 3.96 16.78
N GLU A 451 -14.31 2.90 17.56
CA GLU A 451 -14.64 2.99 18.99
C GLU A 451 -13.52 3.66 19.81
N ALA A 452 -12.27 3.25 19.58
CA ALA A 452 -11.12 3.83 20.27
C ALA A 452 -10.89 5.29 19.87
N GLY A 453 -11.05 5.62 18.59
CA GLY A 453 -10.94 6.99 18.08
C GLY A 453 -12.06 7.90 18.60
N ALA A 454 -13.31 7.43 18.60
CA ALA A 454 -14.44 8.15 19.19
C ALA A 454 -14.20 8.43 20.68
N SER A 455 -13.77 7.42 21.43
CA SER A 455 -13.46 7.55 22.85
C SER A 455 -12.35 8.57 23.09
N HIS A 456 -11.25 8.48 22.34
CA HIS A 456 -10.12 9.42 22.44
C HIS A 456 -10.55 10.87 22.19
N ALA A 457 -11.32 11.11 21.12
CA ALA A 457 -11.76 12.44 20.72
C ALA A 457 -12.74 13.06 21.71
N VAL A 458 -13.76 12.32 22.19
CA VAL A 458 -14.74 12.84 23.16
C VAL A 458 -14.08 13.11 24.51
N LEU A 459 -13.24 12.19 25.00
CA LEU A 459 -12.52 12.39 26.27
C LEU A 459 -11.56 13.58 26.18
N ALA A 460 -10.92 13.79 25.02
CA ALA A 460 -10.08 14.96 24.80
C ALA A 460 -10.85 16.26 24.96
N ALA A 461 -11.98 16.37 24.26
CA ALA A 461 -12.82 17.54 24.30
C ALA A 461 -13.39 17.79 25.71
N GLN A 462 -13.78 16.74 26.43
CA GLN A 462 -14.25 16.85 27.82
C GLN A 462 -13.17 17.36 28.78
N GLU A 463 -11.91 16.99 28.57
CA GLU A 463 -10.76 17.43 29.35
C GLU A 463 -10.23 18.82 28.91
N GLY A 464 -10.79 19.40 27.85
CA GLY A 464 -10.31 20.66 27.28
C GLY A 464 -8.94 20.54 26.60
N ARG A 465 -8.55 19.35 26.16
CA ARG A 465 -7.32 19.08 25.39
C ARG A 465 -7.65 18.87 23.91
N ALA A 466 -6.69 19.16 23.04
CA ALA A 466 -6.79 18.77 21.62
C ALA A 466 -6.58 17.25 21.47
N ALA A 467 -7.44 16.56 20.71
CA ALA A 467 -7.23 15.17 20.35
C ALA A 467 -6.20 15.02 19.22
N GLY A 468 -6.01 16.07 18.41
CA GLY A 468 -5.10 16.11 17.26
C GLY A 468 -5.75 15.75 15.93
N GLY A 469 -7.08 15.58 15.90
CA GLY A 469 -7.84 15.20 14.69
C GLY A 469 -8.79 16.30 14.21
N THR A 470 -9.34 16.15 13.01
CA THR A 470 -10.30 17.13 12.45
C THR A 470 -11.60 17.23 13.26
N LEU A 471 -11.94 16.22 14.06
CA LEU A 471 -13.07 16.26 14.97
C LEU A 471 -12.88 17.25 16.13
N ASP A 472 -11.66 17.71 16.44
CA ASP A 472 -11.41 18.70 17.51
C ASP A 472 -12.22 19.97 17.30
N GLY A 473 -12.24 20.49 16.06
CA GLY A 473 -12.96 21.72 15.73
C GLY A 473 -14.48 21.56 15.86
N PHE A 474 -15.01 20.36 15.58
CA PHE A 474 -16.43 20.07 15.75
C PHE A 474 -16.77 19.92 17.24
N LEU A 475 -16.03 19.08 17.97
CA LEU A 475 -16.29 18.77 19.37
C LEU A 475 -16.08 19.97 20.30
N GLY A 476 -15.14 20.87 19.98
CA GLY A 476 -14.96 22.12 20.72
C GLY A 476 -16.13 23.10 20.59
N GLY A 477 -17.01 22.91 19.61
CA GLY A 477 -18.19 23.74 19.36
C GLY A 477 -19.51 23.17 19.90
N VAL A 478 -19.50 21.98 20.51
CA VAL A 478 -20.72 21.33 21.04
C VAL A 478 -20.66 21.19 22.56
N ASP A 479 -21.84 21.25 23.21
CA ASP A 479 -21.96 20.92 24.63
C ASP A 479 -22.12 19.40 24.79
N LEU A 480 -21.04 18.73 25.20
CA LEU A 480 -21.02 17.28 25.42
C LEU A 480 -21.97 16.82 26.55
N GLY A 481 -22.48 17.74 27.37
CA GLY A 481 -23.50 17.47 28.40
C GLY A 481 -24.93 17.46 27.86
N GLN A 482 -25.15 17.79 26.58
CA GLN A 482 -26.46 17.88 25.94
C GLN A 482 -26.59 16.92 24.76
N ALA A 483 -27.84 16.66 24.38
CA ALA A 483 -28.17 15.92 23.16
C ALA A 483 -27.71 16.70 21.92
N PRO A 484 -27.17 16.03 20.89
CA PRO A 484 -26.87 16.66 19.62
C PRO A 484 -28.16 17.12 18.92
N THR A 485 -28.11 18.28 18.25
CA THR A 485 -29.16 18.62 17.28
C THR A 485 -28.99 17.83 15.99
N ALA A 486 -30.07 17.69 15.22
CA ALA A 486 -30.02 17.02 13.92
C ALA A 486 -29.04 17.71 12.94
N GLU A 487 -28.92 19.04 13.00
CA GLU A 487 -27.95 19.80 12.20
C GLU A 487 -26.50 19.51 12.61
N GLN A 488 -26.23 19.32 13.91
CA GLN A 488 -24.90 18.93 14.39
C GLN A 488 -24.52 17.53 13.89
N LEU A 489 -25.47 16.59 13.88
CA LEU A 489 -25.25 15.24 13.33
C LEU A 489 -25.05 15.27 11.82
N ALA A 490 -25.83 16.06 11.09
CA ALA A 490 -25.63 16.25 9.64
C ALA A 490 -24.26 16.86 9.33
N GLN A 491 -23.79 17.80 10.16
CA GLN A 491 -22.43 18.34 10.06
C GLN A 491 -21.37 17.28 10.37
N LEU A 492 -21.56 16.46 11.41
CA LEU A 492 -20.66 15.37 11.78
C LEU A 492 -20.52 14.36 10.63
N VAL A 493 -21.64 13.91 10.05
CA VAL A 493 -21.63 13.01 8.88
C VAL A 493 -20.89 13.64 7.70
N ARG A 494 -21.08 14.94 7.46
CA ARG A 494 -20.34 15.64 6.39
C ARG A 494 -18.83 15.66 6.62
N ILE A 495 -18.38 15.85 7.86
CA ILE A 495 -16.96 15.83 8.21
C ILE A 495 -16.39 14.41 8.09
N VAL A 496 -17.09 13.43 8.64
CA VAL A 496 -16.56 12.07 8.82
C VAL A 496 -16.69 11.21 7.57
N ARG A 497 -17.77 11.38 6.79
CA ARG A 497 -18.10 10.52 5.64
C ARG A 497 -18.06 11.24 4.30
N SER A 498 -17.78 12.55 4.28
CA SER A 498 -17.85 13.38 3.07
C SER A 498 -19.23 13.39 2.39
N ARG A 499 -20.30 13.05 3.14
CA ARG A 499 -21.68 12.99 2.64
C ARG A 499 -22.53 14.10 3.23
N ARG A 500 -23.41 14.68 2.42
CA ARG A 500 -24.37 15.69 2.87
C ARG A 500 -25.73 15.05 3.05
N LEU A 501 -26.19 14.99 4.30
CA LEU A 501 -27.53 14.55 4.67
C LEU A 501 -28.36 15.75 5.14
N ALA A 502 -29.68 15.67 4.95
CA ALA A 502 -30.61 16.63 5.54
C ALA A 502 -30.80 16.33 7.04
N ALA A 503 -31.22 17.32 7.82
CA ALA A 503 -31.44 17.15 9.26
C ALA A 503 -32.59 16.15 9.56
N ASP A 504 -33.55 16.03 8.65
CA ASP A 504 -34.67 15.08 8.71
C ASP A 504 -34.38 13.76 7.99
N ASP A 505 -33.14 13.53 7.52
CA ASP A 505 -32.75 12.28 6.89
C ASP A 505 -32.93 11.10 7.87
N PRO A 506 -33.48 9.96 7.44
CA PRO A 506 -33.68 8.80 8.31
C PRO A 506 -32.42 8.34 9.06
N GLU A 507 -31.24 8.51 8.46
CA GLU A 507 -29.99 8.17 9.11
C GLU A 507 -29.66 9.14 10.25
N ILE A 508 -29.90 10.44 10.06
CA ILE A 508 -29.70 11.44 11.12
C ILE A 508 -30.67 11.19 12.28
N VAL A 509 -31.93 10.85 11.97
CA VAL A 509 -32.92 10.45 12.99
C VAL A 509 -32.47 9.21 13.75
N ALA A 510 -31.89 8.22 13.07
CA ALA A 510 -31.35 7.03 13.72
C ALA A 510 -30.16 7.35 14.65
N LEU A 511 -29.28 8.27 14.27
CA LEU A 511 -28.16 8.72 15.12
C LEU A 511 -28.64 9.48 16.37
N VAL A 512 -29.72 10.26 16.28
CA VAL A 512 -30.39 10.83 17.46
C VAL A 512 -30.88 9.70 18.38
N GLY A 513 -31.53 8.68 17.81
CA GLY A 513 -31.97 7.51 18.58
C GLY A 513 -30.84 6.77 19.29
N VAL A 514 -29.68 6.60 18.64
CA VAL A 514 -28.47 6.02 19.27
C VAL A 514 -28.03 6.84 20.49
N TRP A 515 -28.06 8.17 20.38
CA TRP A 515 -27.72 9.03 21.51
C TRP A 515 -28.73 8.87 22.65
N ASP A 516 -30.02 8.94 22.35
CA ASP A 516 -31.10 8.84 23.34
C ASP A 516 -31.06 7.51 24.10
N ASP A 517 -30.88 6.40 23.37
CA ASP A 517 -30.83 5.05 23.95
C ASP A 517 -29.65 4.87 24.91
N VAL A 518 -28.47 5.43 24.58
CA VAL A 518 -27.28 5.34 25.44
C VAL A 518 -27.38 6.31 26.62
N ALA A 519 -27.87 7.53 26.40
CA ALA A 519 -28.08 8.52 27.46
C ALA A 519 -29.13 8.05 28.50
N ALA A 520 -30.06 7.18 28.11
CA ALA A 520 -31.02 6.58 29.05
C ALA A 520 -30.37 5.61 30.05
N ILE A 521 -29.20 5.06 29.75
CA ILE A 521 -28.52 4.04 30.58
C ILE A 521 -27.10 4.43 31.01
N SER A 522 -26.59 5.57 30.55
CA SER A 522 -25.22 6.06 30.76
C SER A 522 -25.17 7.59 30.83
N ASP A 523 -23.97 8.18 30.89
CA ASP A 523 -23.78 9.63 30.88
C ASP A 523 -23.72 10.22 29.45
N PRO A 524 -23.96 11.55 29.27
CA PRO A 524 -23.93 12.19 27.97
C PRO A 524 -22.61 12.01 27.18
N PRO A 525 -21.40 12.07 27.80
CA PRO A 525 -20.16 11.73 27.10
C PRO A 525 -20.15 10.31 26.50
N GLN A 526 -20.65 9.30 27.22
CA GLN A 526 -20.77 7.94 26.67
C GLN A 526 -21.76 7.87 25.49
N ALA A 527 -22.85 8.64 25.53
CA ALA A 527 -23.78 8.74 24.40
C ALA A 527 -23.13 9.39 23.17
N TRP A 528 -22.31 10.43 23.36
CA TRP A 528 -21.49 11.00 22.29
C TRP A 528 -20.47 10.01 21.72
N ILE A 529 -19.79 9.23 22.56
CA ILE A 529 -18.88 8.16 22.11
C ILE A 529 -19.63 7.15 21.24
N ALA A 530 -20.84 6.75 21.62
CA ALA A 530 -21.65 5.81 20.85
C ALA A 530 -22.03 6.37 19.47
N VAL A 531 -22.47 7.63 19.40
CA VAL A 531 -22.76 8.32 18.13
C VAL A 531 -21.52 8.41 17.25
N LEU A 532 -20.39 8.91 17.77
CA LEU A 532 -19.16 9.02 17.00
C LEU A 532 -18.65 7.65 16.53
N THR A 533 -18.77 6.63 17.37
CA THR A 533 -18.42 5.25 17.00
C THR A 533 -19.29 4.78 15.84
N ALA A 534 -20.60 5.03 15.87
CA ALA A 534 -21.51 4.66 14.79
C ALA A 534 -21.13 5.33 13.46
N VAL A 535 -20.81 6.63 13.48
CA VAL A 535 -20.42 7.37 12.27
C VAL A 535 -19.04 6.94 11.74
N LEU A 536 -18.06 6.71 12.61
CA LEU A 536 -16.71 6.27 12.22
C LEU A 536 -16.66 4.79 11.79
N ALA A 537 -17.57 3.96 12.30
CA ALA A 537 -17.71 2.56 11.94
C ALA A 537 -18.58 2.34 10.69
N ASP A 538 -19.01 3.41 10.02
CA ASP A 538 -19.82 3.33 8.81
C ASP A 538 -19.07 2.64 7.66
N PRO A 539 -19.71 1.76 6.86
CA PRO A 539 -19.08 1.08 5.74
C PRO A 539 -18.36 2.01 4.75
N ASP A 540 -18.71 3.30 4.65
CA ASP A 540 -18.05 4.26 3.78
C ASP A 540 -16.55 4.48 4.11
N HIS A 541 -16.08 4.04 5.29
CA HIS A 541 -14.65 4.03 5.62
C HIS A 541 -13.91 2.79 5.13
N LEU A 542 -14.64 1.70 4.85
CA LEU A 542 -14.11 0.51 4.22
C LEU A 542 -14.33 0.50 2.70
N LEU A 543 -15.38 1.17 2.21
CA LEU A 543 -15.79 1.20 0.81
C LEU A 543 -15.93 2.65 0.34
N TYR A 544 -15.29 3.02 -0.77
CA TYR A 544 -15.31 4.40 -1.29
C TYR A 544 -15.12 4.53 -2.80
#